data_AF-A0A4Q0IG16-F1
#
_entry.id   AF-A0A4Q0IG16-F1
#
_cell.length_a   1.000
_cell.length_b   1.000
_cell.length_c   1.000
_cell.angle_alpha   90.00
_cell.angle_beta   90.00
_cell.angle_gamma   90.00
#
_symmetry.space_group_name_H-M   'P 1'
#
loop_
_entity.id
_entity.type
_entity.pdbx_description
1 polymer ?
#
loop_
_entity_poly.entity_id
_entity_poly.type
_entity_poly.pdbx_seq_one_letter_code
_entity_poly.pdbx_strand_id
1 'polypeptide(L)'
;HDGVEFGGKWPGSAMTYLGNNIYKWTYTGTATIPDGTAGLIFNSGGAQTADWTWRNGGYYTSAGYQRTIPFSALNEVSAGGFKVSVSNGQLHIEAPADCTVTVSRIDGVTFSISLRGGDNTVHLPAGFYLVSCTLVVL
;
A
#
# COMPACT_ATOMS: atom_id res chain seq x y z
N HIS A 1 16.82 -23.95 4.79
CA HIS A 1 17.34 -22.57 4.87
C HIS A 1 17.58 -22.26 6.33
N ASP A 2 18.84 -22.16 6.77
CA ASP A 2 19.21 -22.04 8.20
C ASP A 2 19.20 -20.57 8.69
N GLY A 3 18.11 -19.86 8.42
CA GLY A 3 17.94 -18.44 8.77
C GLY A 3 16.64 -18.17 9.53
N VAL A 4 16.50 -16.96 10.08
CA VAL A 4 15.26 -16.51 10.73
C VAL A 4 14.16 -16.38 9.68
N GLU A 5 13.04 -17.09 9.88
CA GLU A 5 11.88 -17.06 8.98
C GLU A 5 10.87 -16.00 9.45
N PHE A 6 10.86 -14.83 8.80
CA PHE A 6 9.92 -13.75 9.15
C PHE A 6 8.51 -13.96 8.56
N GLY A 7 8.42 -14.69 7.44
CA GLY A 7 7.15 -15.04 6.78
C GLY A 7 6.45 -16.27 7.38
N GLY A 8 7.07 -16.94 8.36
CA GLY A 8 6.69 -18.27 8.81
C GLY A 8 7.27 -19.39 7.94
N LYS A 9 7.05 -20.64 8.36
CA LYS A 9 7.49 -21.82 7.61
C LYS A 9 6.91 -21.82 6.20
N TRP A 10 7.69 -22.32 5.22
CA TRP A 10 7.21 -22.53 3.86
C TRP A 10 5.81 -23.17 3.85
N PRO A 11 4.82 -22.62 3.09
CA PRO A 11 4.93 -21.62 2.02
C PRO A 11 4.92 -20.15 2.48
N GLY A 12 5.10 -19.89 3.78
CA GLY A 12 5.03 -18.56 4.37
C GLY A 12 3.60 -18.19 4.74
N SER A 13 3.33 -16.89 4.80
CA SER A 13 2.04 -16.34 5.24
C SER A 13 1.23 -15.83 4.04
N ALA A 14 -0.09 -16.04 4.11
CA ALA A 14 -1.00 -15.59 3.08
C ALA A 14 -0.99 -14.06 2.96
N MET A 15 -1.05 -13.57 1.73
CA MET A 15 -1.23 -12.14 1.44
C MET A 15 -2.72 -11.79 1.37
N THR A 16 -3.07 -10.57 1.75
CA THR A 16 -4.41 -10.01 1.59
C THR A 16 -4.58 -9.48 0.17
N TYR A 17 -5.60 -9.96 -0.55
CA TYR A 17 -5.98 -9.38 -1.84
C TYR A 17 -6.66 -8.04 -1.63
N LEU A 18 -6.18 -7.01 -2.32
CA LEU A 18 -6.71 -5.65 -2.23
C LEU A 18 -7.44 -5.21 -3.49
N GLY A 19 -7.61 -6.08 -4.49
CA GLY A 19 -8.17 -5.70 -5.78
C GLY A 19 -7.10 -5.40 -6.83
N ASN A 20 -7.49 -5.44 -8.11
CA ASN A 20 -6.63 -5.06 -9.24
C ASN A 20 -5.27 -5.79 -9.29
N ASN A 21 -5.27 -7.08 -8.96
CA ASN A 21 -4.06 -7.90 -8.85
C ASN A 21 -3.00 -7.38 -7.86
N ILE A 22 -3.42 -6.54 -6.90
CA ILE A 22 -2.55 -6.08 -5.81
C ILE A 22 -2.81 -6.94 -4.58
N TYR A 23 -1.72 -7.43 -4.00
CA TYR A 23 -1.71 -8.22 -2.78
C TYR A 23 -0.80 -7.54 -1.76
N LYS A 24 -1.21 -7.51 -0.49
CA LYS A 24 -0.43 -6.94 0.60
C LYS A 24 -0.06 -8.03 1.60
N TRP A 25 1.20 -8.04 1.98
CA TRP A 25 1.67 -8.75 3.16
C TRP A 25 1.98 -7.74 4.26
N THR A 26 1.54 -8.03 5.48
CA THR A 26 1.86 -7.23 6.67
C THR A 26 2.58 -8.12 7.66
N TYR A 27 3.81 -7.75 8.01
CA TYR A 27 4.54 -8.42 9.06
C TYR A 27 3.94 -8.08 10.41
N THR A 28 3.58 -9.12 11.19
CA THR A 28 2.94 -8.98 12.51
C THR A 28 3.83 -9.46 13.66
N GLY A 29 5.06 -9.89 13.37
CA GLY A 29 6.05 -10.26 14.38
C GLY A 29 6.67 -9.03 15.05
N THR A 30 7.45 -9.30 16.10
CA THR A 30 8.10 -8.25 16.91
C THR A 30 9.55 -7.99 16.51
N ALA A 31 10.19 -8.92 15.79
CA ALA A 31 11.58 -8.77 15.35
C ALA A 31 11.68 -7.83 14.14
N THR A 32 12.78 -7.09 14.02
CA THR A 32 13.04 -6.26 12.84
C THR A 32 13.54 -7.13 11.68
N ILE A 33 12.86 -7.07 10.53
CA ILE A 33 13.35 -7.66 9.29
C ILE A 33 14.48 -6.78 8.74
N PRO A 34 15.67 -7.33 8.46
CA PRO A 34 16.79 -6.52 8.00
C PRO A 34 16.61 -6.13 6.52
N ASP A 35 16.32 -4.85 6.28
CA ASP A 35 16.13 -4.28 4.93
C ASP A 35 17.39 -4.45 4.07
N GLY A 36 17.20 -4.92 2.84
CA GLY A 36 18.29 -5.05 1.87
C GLY A 36 19.15 -6.30 2.03
N THR A 37 18.85 -7.15 3.01
CA THR A 37 19.60 -8.40 3.25
C THR A 37 18.70 -9.61 3.49
N ALA A 38 17.48 -9.43 3.99
CA ALA A 38 16.50 -10.51 4.05
C ALA A 38 16.06 -10.97 2.64
N GLY A 39 15.80 -12.26 2.48
CA GLY A 39 15.24 -12.84 1.27
C GLY A 39 13.72 -12.69 1.19
N LEU A 40 13.20 -12.67 -0.04
CA LEU A 40 11.77 -12.60 -0.35
C LEU A 40 11.45 -13.54 -1.52
N ILE A 41 10.43 -14.37 -1.35
CA ILE A 41 9.87 -15.22 -2.40
C ILE A 41 8.34 -15.06 -2.34
N PHE A 42 7.71 -14.77 -3.47
CA PHE A 42 6.26 -14.88 -3.61
C PHE A 42 5.92 -16.22 -4.24
N ASN A 43 4.86 -16.86 -3.75
CA ASN A 43 4.41 -18.14 -4.29
C ASN A 43 2.88 -18.23 -4.39
N SER A 44 2.40 -19.18 -5.18
CA SER A 44 0.98 -19.45 -5.43
C SER A 44 0.64 -20.93 -5.28
N GLY A 45 1.28 -21.65 -4.35
CA GLY A 45 1.01 -23.06 -4.06
C GLY A 45 1.47 -24.08 -5.12
N GLY A 46 1.90 -23.63 -6.29
CA GLY A 46 2.52 -24.47 -7.34
C GLY A 46 3.60 -23.77 -8.17
N ALA A 47 3.75 -22.45 -8.03
CA ALA A 47 4.78 -21.65 -8.66
C ALA A 47 5.33 -20.63 -7.66
N GLN A 48 6.58 -20.22 -7.86
CA GLN A 48 7.27 -19.21 -7.05
C GLN A 48 8.06 -18.24 -7.91
N THR A 49 8.37 -17.07 -7.37
CA THR A 49 9.33 -16.14 -7.97
C THR A 49 10.76 -16.65 -7.82
N ALA A 50 11.72 -15.97 -8.46
CA ALA A 50 13.11 -16.07 -8.04
C ALA A 50 13.28 -15.53 -6.60
N ASP A 51 14.44 -15.83 -6.01
CA ASP A 51 14.86 -15.29 -4.73
C ASP A 51 15.19 -13.81 -4.89
N TRP A 52 14.40 -12.96 -4.24
CA TRP A 52 14.60 -11.51 -4.24
C TRP A 52 15.07 -11.01 -2.89
N THR A 53 15.51 -9.75 -2.86
CA THR A 53 15.82 -9.04 -1.63
C THR A 53 14.57 -8.34 -1.11
N TRP A 54 14.24 -8.57 0.16
CA TRP A 54 13.17 -7.85 0.84
C TRP A 54 13.55 -6.38 1.09
N ARG A 55 12.54 -5.51 0.98
CA ARG A 55 12.61 -4.06 1.22
C ARG A 55 11.39 -3.65 2.03
N ASN A 56 11.58 -2.82 3.05
CA ASN A 56 10.46 -2.32 3.83
C ASN A 56 9.58 -1.41 2.96
N GLY A 57 8.29 -1.71 2.86
CA GLY A 57 7.38 -1.03 1.93
C GLY A 57 7.64 -1.33 0.44
N GLY A 58 8.39 -2.38 0.10
CA GLY A 58 8.72 -2.71 -1.28
C GLY A 58 7.49 -3.13 -2.12
N TYR A 59 7.39 -2.60 -3.33
CA TYR A 59 6.43 -2.98 -4.37
C TYR A 59 7.12 -3.86 -5.40
N TYR A 60 6.57 -5.04 -5.64
CA TYR A 60 7.13 -6.06 -6.52
C TYR A 60 6.11 -6.45 -7.58
N THR A 61 6.61 -6.75 -8.78
CA THR A 61 5.83 -7.38 -9.86
C THR A 61 6.52 -8.68 -10.26
N SER A 62 6.03 -9.37 -11.30
CA SER A 62 6.74 -10.51 -11.88
C SER A 62 8.17 -10.18 -12.36
N ALA A 63 8.47 -8.90 -12.60
CA ALA A 63 9.81 -8.42 -12.95
C ALA A 63 10.71 -8.13 -11.72
N GLY A 64 10.24 -8.39 -10.49
CA GLY A 64 10.97 -8.12 -9.26
C GLY A 64 10.63 -6.76 -8.64
N TYR A 65 11.55 -6.27 -7.80
CA TYR A 65 11.40 -4.99 -7.10
C TYR A 65 11.23 -3.84 -8.10
N GLN A 66 10.25 -2.99 -7.87
CA GLN A 66 9.99 -1.82 -8.69
C GLN A 66 10.36 -0.53 -7.95
N ARG A 67 9.87 -0.39 -6.72
CA ARG A 67 10.05 0.81 -5.88
C ARG A 67 9.66 0.53 -4.44
N THR A 68 10.11 1.38 -3.53
CA THR A 68 9.59 1.45 -2.17
C THR A 68 8.42 2.42 -2.16
N ILE A 69 7.30 1.96 -1.62
CA ILE A 69 6.14 2.81 -1.37
C ILE A 69 6.40 3.50 -0.02
N PRO A 70 6.51 4.84 0.02
CA PRO A 70 6.61 5.55 1.29
C PRO A 70 5.29 5.35 2.04
N PHE A 71 5.35 4.64 3.17
CA PHE A 71 4.21 4.53 4.06
C PHE A 71 4.38 5.56 5.17
N SER A 72 3.45 6.52 5.23
CA SER A 72 3.18 7.23 6.46
C SER A 72 2.21 6.38 7.25
N ALA A 73 2.57 5.97 8.47
CA ALA A 73 1.66 5.34 9.43
C ALA A 73 0.62 6.36 9.99
N LEU A 74 0.20 7.29 9.15
CA LEU A 74 -0.63 8.41 9.49
C LEU A 74 -2.06 8.03 9.10
N ASN A 75 -2.90 7.87 10.12
CA ASN A 75 -4.34 7.68 9.97
C ASN A 75 -5.02 8.94 9.37
N GLU A 76 -4.32 10.07 9.46
CA GLU A 76 -4.70 11.37 8.94
C GLU A 76 -3.46 12.06 8.37
N VAL A 77 -3.54 12.55 7.14
CA VAL A 77 -2.47 13.37 6.55
C VAL A 77 -3.04 14.70 6.11
N SER A 78 -2.35 15.77 6.48
CA SER A 78 -2.69 17.12 6.05
C SER A 78 -1.66 17.68 5.07
N ALA A 79 -2.14 18.15 3.92
CA ALA A 79 -1.32 18.77 2.89
C ALA A 79 -2.14 19.88 2.22
N GLY A 80 -1.60 21.09 2.09
CA GLY A 80 -2.27 22.19 1.38
C GLY A 80 -3.67 22.56 1.90
N GLY A 81 -3.95 22.30 3.19
CA GLY A 81 -5.27 22.52 3.79
C GLY A 81 -6.26 21.36 3.65
N PHE A 82 -5.89 20.30 2.93
CA PHE A 82 -6.66 19.06 2.92
C PHE A 82 -6.38 18.26 4.18
N LYS A 83 -7.39 17.57 4.72
CA LYS A 83 -7.19 16.46 5.67
C LYS A 83 -7.72 15.18 5.04
N VAL A 84 -6.90 14.15 4.98
CA VAL A 84 -7.24 12.89 4.33
C VAL A 84 -7.12 11.75 5.33
N SER A 85 -8.20 10.98 5.49
CA SER A 85 -8.25 9.83 6.39
C SER A 85 -9.00 8.65 5.77
N VAL A 86 -8.85 7.47 6.35
CA VAL A 86 -9.64 6.29 5.99
C VAL A 86 -10.37 5.80 7.21
N SER A 87 -11.68 5.64 7.06
CA SER A 87 -12.50 4.98 8.07
C SER A 87 -13.59 4.15 7.38
N ASN A 88 -13.87 2.96 7.94
CA ASN A 88 -14.87 2.03 7.41
C ASN A 88 -14.69 1.67 5.92
N GLY A 89 -13.45 1.54 5.45
CA GLY A 89 -13.15 1.25 4.04
C GLY A 89 -13.58 2.37 3.10
N GLN A 90 -13.64 3.61 3.58
CA GLN A 90 -13.97 4.80 2.79
C GLN A 90 -12.92 5.88 2.98
N LEU A 91 -12.64 6.60 1.91
CA LEU A 91 -11.70 7.71 1.89
C LEU A 91 -12.46 8.96 2.31
N HIS A 92 -12.05 9.59 3.40
CA HIS A 92 -12.62 10.84 3.88
C HIS A 92 -11.63 11.97 3.60
N ILE A 93 -12.10 13.01 2.93
CA ILE A 93 -11.29 14.18 2.57
C ILE A 93 -12.01 15.45 3.01
N GLU A 94 -11.45 16.16 3.98
CA GLU A 94 -11.82 17.54 4.28
C GLU A 94 -11.07 18.45 3.31
N ALA A 95 -11.77 19.15 2.42
CA ALA A 95 -11.18 20.06 1.45
C ALA A 95 -11.36 21.53 1.89
N PRO A 96 -10.35 22.40 1.69
CA PRO A 96 -10.43 23.80 2.12
C PRO A 96 -11.43 24.64 1.30
N ALA A 97 -11.76 24.20 0.08
CA ALA A 97 -12.75 24.79 -0.82
C ALA A 97 -13.16 23.77 -1.90
N ASP A 98 -14.19 24.09 -2.68
CA ASP A 98 -14.54 23.34 -3.88
C ASP A 98 -13.33 23.26 -4.82
N CYS A 99 -12.89 22.05 -5.14
CA CYS A 99 -11.69 21.83 -5.93
C CYS A 99 -11.72 20.47 -6.64
N THR A 100 -10.72 20.24 -7.50
CA THR A 100 -10.48 18.93 -8.10
C THR A 100 -9.12 18.43 -7.64
N VAL A 101 -9.07 17.20 -7.14
CA VAL A 101 -7.81 16.57 -6.74
C VAL A 101 -7.49 15.40 -7.66
N THR A 102 -6.20 15.21 -7.92
CA THR A 102 -5.71 14.04 -8.64
C THR A 102 -5.40 12.94 -7.63
N VAL A 103 -5.97 11.77 -7.87
CA VAL A 103 -5.73 10.54 -7.12
C VAL A 103 -4.90 9.61 -7.98
N SER A 104 -3.76 9.16 -7.49
CA SER A 104 -2.91 8.18 -8.19
C SER A 104 -3.04 6.83 -7.52
N ARG A 105 -3.49 5.81 -8.25
CA ARG A 105 -3.47 4.42 -7.79
C ARG A 105 -2.06 3.87 -7.81
N ILE A 106 -1.81 2.86 -6.98
CA ILE A 106 -0.48 2.23 -6.93
C ILE A 106 -0.10 1.47 -8.21
N ASP A 107 -1.07 1.12 -9.06
CA ASP A 107 -0.81 0.58 -10.40
C ASP A 107 -0.32 1.65 -11.40
N GLY A 108 -0.23 2.92 -10.98
CA GLY A 108 0.20 4.05 -11.80
C GLY A 108 -0.94 4.77 -12.52
N VAL A 109 -2.19 4.31 -12.39
CA VAL A 109 -3.34 4.99 -12.97
C VAL A 109 -3.71 6.21 -12.14
N THR A 110 -3.79 7.37 -12.77
CA THR A 110 -4.29 8.60 -12.15
C THR A 110 -5.70 8.91 -12.61
N PHE A 111 -6.55 9.39 -11.70
CA PHE A 111 -7.87 9.91 -12.03
C PHE A 111 -8.19 11.13 -11.16
N SER A 112 -9.16 11.93 -11.59
CA SER A 112 -9.57 13.14 -10.88
C SER A 112 -10.89 12.93 -10.14
N ILE A 113 -11.00 13.51 -8.95
CA ILE A 113 -12.25 13.59 -8.20
C ILE A 113 -12.57 15.06 -7.89
N SER A 114 -13.83 15.44 -8.08
CA SER A 114 -14.34 16.74 -7.66
C SER A 114 -14.78 16.66 -6.21
N LEU A 115 -14.33 17.62 -5.40
CA LEU A 115 -14.64 17.73 -3.98
C LEU A 115 -15.39 19.04 -3.71
N ARG A 116 -16.30 19.00 -2.74
CA ARG A 116 -16.88 20.19 -2.11
C ARG A 116 -15.97 20.69 -1.01
N GLY A 117 -15.99 21.98 -0.71
CA GLY A 117 -15.41 22.51 0.51
C GLY A 117 -16.05 21.86 1.75
N GLY A 118 -15.23 21.48 2.73
CA GLY A 118 -15.63 20.67 3.88
C GLY A 118 -15.45 19.17 3.65
N ASP A 119 -16.23 18.36 4.37
CA ASP A 119 -16.07 16.90 4.39
C ASP A 119 -16.63 16.23 3.13
N ASN A 120 -15.83 15.33 2.56
CA ASN A 120 -16.21 14.50 1.43
C ASN A 120 -15.96 13.04 1.77
N THR A 121 -16.94 12.18 1.50
CA THR A 121 -16.75 10.74 1.53
C THR A 121 -16.64 10.24 0.09
N VAL A 122 -15.50 9.62 -0.22
CA VAL A 122 -15.18 9.12 -1.56
C VAL A 122 -15.18 7.60 -1.51
N HIS A 123 -16.07 7.01 -2.31
CA HIS A 123 -16.15 5.57 -2.47
C HIS A 123 -15.21 5.12 -3.59
N LEU A 124 -14.14 4.42 -3.21
CA LEU A 124 -13.22 3.79 -4.14
C LEU A 124 -13.12 2.31 -3.80
N PRO A 125 -12.84 1.43 -4.78
CA PRO A 125 -12.49 0.06 -4.48
C PRO A 125 -11.34 -0.02 -3.47
N ALA A 126 -11.25 -1.10 -2.70
CA ALA A 126 -10.10 -1.35 -1.84
C ALA A 126 -8.79 -1.18 -2.63
N GLY A 127 -7.74 -0.68 -1.97
CA GLY A 127 -6.47 -0.43 -2.63
C GLY A 127 -5.69 0.76 -2.08
N PHE A 128 -4.56 1.02 -2.72
CA PHE A 128 -3.65 2.10 -2.35
C PHE A 128 -3.81 3.29 -3.29
N TYR A 129 -3.95 4.48 -2.72
CA TYR A 129 -4.20 5.72 -3.43
C TYR A 129 -3.28 6.83 -2.91
N LEU A 130 -2.66 7.59 -3.81
CA LEU A 130 -2.00 8.85 -3.50
C LEU A 130 -3.00 9.98 -3.76
N VAL A 131 -3.47 10.66 -2.72
CA VAL A 131 -4.36 11.82 -2.83
C VAL A 131 -3.55 13.07 -2.54
N SER A 132 -3.34 13.94 -3.53
CA SER A 132 -2.51 15.15 -3.36
C SER A 132 -1.12 14.86 -2.75
N CYS A 133 -0.42 13.86 -3.30
CA CYS A 133 0.90 13.37 -2.84
C CYS A 133 0.92 12.64 -1.48
N THR A 134 -0.25 12.34 -0.91
CA THR A 134 -0.39 11.58 0.34
C THR A 134 -0.79 10.15 0.06
N LEU A 135 -0.08 9.15 0.61
CA LEU A 135 -0.53 7.75 0.56
C LEU A 135 -1.69 7.47 1.51
N VAL A 136 -2.70 6.82 0.97
CA VAL A 136 -3.91 6.39 1.65
C VAL A 136 -4.23 4.95 1.28
N VAL A 137 -4.70 4.15 2.24
CA VAL A 137 -5.00 2.72 2.07
C VAL A 137 -6.45 2.46 2.43
N LEU A 138 -7.23 2.02 1.43
CA LEU A 138 -8.63 1.63 1.51
C LEU A 138 -8.79 0.12 1.67
#